data_AF-A0A022M6C8-F1
#
_entry.id   AF-A0A022M6C8-F1
#
_cell.length_a   1.000
_cell.length_b   1.000
_cell.length_c   1.000
_cell.angle_alpha   90.00
_cell.angle_beta   90.00
_cell.angle_gamma   90.00
#
_symmetry.space_group_name_H-M   'P 1'
#
loop_
_entity.id
_entity.type
_entity.pdbx_description
1 polymer ?
#
loop_
_entity_poly.entity_id
_entity_poly.type
_entity_poly.pdbx_seq_one_letter_code
_entity_poly.pdbx_strand_id
1 'polypeptide(L)'
;MTPRPDDEARNELRDLVAKASKRRNDGHERIETEFWQEIDRMQKRYHGAQQDIADALDVKRNQVLRQTKRYRSTDQPAAND
;
A
#
# COMPACT_ATOMS: atom_id res chain seq x y z
N MET A 1 -2.93 39.70 -17.81
CA MET A 1 -3.55 38.37 -17.92
C MET A 1 -2.70 37.56 -18.88
N THR A 2 -2.03 36.52 -18.41
CA THR A 2 -1.21 35.66 -19.29
C THR A 2 -2.15 34.84 -20.17
N PRO A 3 -1.99 34.83 -21.51
CA PRO A 3 -2.84 34.03 -22.37
C PRO A 3 -2.71 32.54 -22.02
N ARG A 4 -3.79 31.78 -22.22
CA ARG A 4 -3.75 30.32 -22.01
C ARG A 4 -2.72 29.70 -22.96
N PRO A 5 -1.97 28.67 -22.48
CA PRO A 5 -1.04 27.94 -23.32
C PRO A 5 -1.75 27.26 -24.50
N ASP A 6 -1.00 27.06 -25.58
CA ASP A 6 -1.45 26.32 -26.76
C ASP A 6 -1.72 24.84 -26.46
N ASP A 7 -2.24 24.14 -27.46
CA ASP A 7 -2.67 22.75 -27.34
C ASP A 7 -1.50 21.80 -27.05
N GLU A 8 -0.30 22.13 -27.52
CA GLU A 8 0.91 21.36 -27.33
C GLU A 8 1.38 21.42 -25.88
N ALA A 9 1.52 22.63 -25.31
CA ALA A 9 1.89 22.82 -23.91
C ALA A 9 0.84 22.21 -22.95
N ARG A 10 -0.45 22.20 -23.32
CA ARG A 10 -1.50 21.55 -22.54
C ARG A 10 -1.41 20.03 -22.58
N ASN A 11 -1.04 19.44 -23.72
CA ASN A 11 -0.85 18.00 -23.85
C ASN A 11 0.42 17.53 -23.11
N GLU A 12 1.52 18.28 -23.22
CA GLU A 12 2.75 17.99 -22.48
C GLU A 12 2.50 17.98 -20.96
N LEU A 13 1.77 18.98 -20.44
CA LEU A 13 1.39 19.02 -19.03
C LEU A 13 0.59 17.78 -18.61
N ARG A 14 -0.37 17.34 -19.43
CA ARG A 14 -1.18 16.13 -19.16
C ARG A 14 -0.29 14.89 -19.07
N ASP A 15 0.67 14.74 -19.97
CA ASP A 15 1.59 13.60 -19.97
C ASP A 15 2.51 13.61 -18.74
N LEU A 16 3.02 14.78 -18.35
CA LEU A 16 3.81 14.94 -17.13
C LEU A 16 3.00 14.60 -15.88
N VAL A 17 1.75 15.06 -15.80
CA VAL A 17 0.83 14.72 -14.70
C VAL A 17 0.52 13.21 -14.69
N ALA A 18 0.30 12.59 -15.85
CA ALA A 18 0.06 11.16 -15.94
C ALA A 18 1.26 10.35 -15.43
N LYS A 19 2.49 10.74 -15.82
CA LYS A 19 3.74 10.13 -15.33
C LYS A 19 3.89 10.30 -13.81
N ALA A 20 3.65 11.50 -13.29
CA ALA A 20 3.73 11.78 -11.86
C ALA A 20 2.68 10.98 -11.05
N SER A 21 1.45 10.91 -11.56
CA SER A 21 0.36 10.13 -10.97
C SER A 21 0.67 8.65 -10.94
N LYS A 22 1.19 8.10 -12.05
CA LYS A 22 1.64 6.71 -12.11
C LYS A 22 2.70 6.43 -11.06
N ARG A 23 3.76 7.24 -10.99
CA ARG A 23 4.83 7.08 -9.99
C ARG A 23 4.30 7.12 -8.55
N ARG A 24 3.35 8.03 -8.25
CA ARG A 24 2.71 8.10 -6.94
C ARG A 24 1.96 6.82 -6.61
N ASN A 25 1.18 6.30 -7.56
CA ASN A 25 0.37 5.10 -7.36
C ASN A 25 1.27 3.85 -7.20
N ASP A 26 2.30 3.70 -8.05
CA ASP A 26 3.28 2.62 -7.96
C ASP A 26 4.00 2.66 -6.60
N GLY A 27 4.39 3.87 -6.16
CA GLY A 27 5.02 4.08 -4.85
C GLY A 27 4.09 3.71 -3.69
N HIS A 28 2.82 4.11 -3.76
CA HIS A 28 1.82 3.77 -2.76
C HIS A 28 1.58 2.25 -2.68
N GLU A 29 1.43 1.58 -3.82
CA GLU A 29 1.21 0.14 -3.87
C GLU A 29 2.38 -0.65 -3.27
N ARG A 30 3.62 -0.24 -3.56
CA ARG A 30 4.82 -0.84 -2.97
C ARG A 30 4.85 -0.64 -1.45
N ILE A 31 4.65 0.59 -0.98
CA ILE A 31 4.67 0.90 0.46
C ILE A 31 3.58 0.11 1.20
N GLU A 32 2.37 0.07 0.65
CA GLU A 32 1.25 -0.69 1.22
C GLU A 32 1.57 -2.19 1.30
N THR A 33 2.18 -2.74 0.25
CA THR A 33 2.59 -4.15 0.19
C THR A 33 3.66 -4.46 1.24
N GLU A 34 4.73 -3.67 1.30
CA GLU A 34 5.82 -3.84 2.26
C GLU A 34 5.29 -3.75 3.71
N PHE A 35 4.44 -2.76 3.98
CA PHE A 35 3.81 -2.57 5.27
C PHE A 35 3.02 -3.80 5.72
N TRP A 36 2.09 -4.30 4.90
CA TRP A 36 1.27 -5.45 5.28
C TRP A 36 2.05 -6.77 5.37
N GLN A 37 3.14 -6.91 4.60
CA GLN A 37 4.06 -8.05 4.74
C GLN A 37 4.84 -8.01 6.05
N GLU A 38 5.21 -6.82 6.54
CA GLU A 38 5.85 -6.67 7.85
C GLU A 38 4.86 -6.98 8.98
N ILE A 39 3.62 -6.47 8.86
CA ILE A 39 2.54 -6.76 9.79
C ILE A 39 2.23 -8.26 9.85
N ASP A 40 2.24 -9.00 8.73
CA ASP A 40 2.05 -10.46 8.73
C ASP A 40 3.13 -11.21 9.52
N ARG A 41 4.36 -10.69 9.58
CA ARG A 41 5.44 -11.23 10.42
C ARG A 41 5.23 -10.86 11.88
N MET A 42 4.87 -9.61 12.16
CA MET A 42 4.70 -9.11 13.53
C MET A 42 3.51 -9.75 14.26
N GLN A 43 2.41 -10.03 13.57
CA GLN A 43 1.21 -10.63 14.20
C GLN A 43 1.44 -12.07 14.70
N LYS A 44 2.56 -12.71 14.34
CA LYS A 44 2.92 -14.08 14.77
C LYS A 44 3.80 -14.10 16.03
N ARG A 45 4.19 -12.94 16.58
CA ARG A 45 5.15 -12.86 17.71
C ARG A 45 4.60 -13.38 19.04
N TYR A 46 3.32 -13.21 19.30
CA TYR A 46 2.66 -13.70 20.50
C TYR A 46 1.14 -13.83 20.30
N HIS A 47 0.50 -14.63 21.14
CA HIS A 47 -0.96 -14.75 21.15
C HIS A 47 -1.60 -13.41 21.54
N GLY A 48 -2.40 -12.83 20.66
CA GLY A 48 -3.04 -11.52 20.86
C GLY A 48 -2.41 -10.39 20.02
N ALA A 49 -1.23 -10.58 19.44
CA ALA A 49 -0.53 -9.54 18.68
C ALA A 49 -1.36 -8.92 17.54
N GLN A 50 -2.24 -9.70 16.91
CA GLN A 50 -3.15 -9.20 15.88
C GLN A 50 -4.14 -8.15 16.42
N GLN A 51 -4.60 -8.29 17.67
CA GLN A 51 -5.48 -7.30 18.31
C GLN A 51 -4.69 -6.03 18.65
N ASP A 52 -3.50 -6.18 19.24
CA ASP A 52 -2.66 -5.04 19.61
C ASP A 52 -2.22 -4.23 18.37
N ILE A 53 -1.94 -4.91 17.25
CA ILE A 53 -1.70 -4.26 15.96
C ILE A 53 -2.95 -3.50 15.48
N ALA A 54 -4.13 -4.10 15.62
CA ALA A 54 -5.38 -3.47 15.20
C ALA A 54 -5.64 -2.19 16.02
N ASP A 55 -5.40 -2.24 17.32
CA ASP A 55 -5.55 -1.12 18.24
C ASP A 55 -4.52 -0.01 17.92
N ALA A 56 -3.26 -0.37 17.63
CA ALA A 56 -2.21 0.57 17.27
C ALA A 56 -2.45 1.28 15.92
N LEU A 57 -3.14 0.62 14.99
CA LEU A 57 -3.48 1.16 13.67
C LEU A 57 -4.85 1.85 13.63
N ASP A 58 -5.62 1.83 14.74
CA ASP A 58 -7.02 2.26 14.80
C ASP A 58 -7.90 1.59 13.71
N VAL A 59 -7.75 0.27 13.57
CA VAL A 59 -8.54 -0.55 12.64
C VAL A 59 -9.14 -1.76 13.33
N LYS A 60 -10.05 -2.45 12.66
CA LYS A 60 -10.62 -3.70 13.19
C LYS A 60 -9.63 -4.85 13.07
N ARG A 61 -9.60 -5.76 14.05
CA ARG A 61 -8.81 -7.01 14.00
C ARG A 61 -9.01 -7.80 12.70
N ASN A 62 -10.25 -7.88 12.21
CA ASN A 62 -10.58 -8.56 10.94
C ASN A 62 -10.00 -7.83 9.71
N GLN A 63 -9.81 -6.52 9.78
CA GLN A 63 -9.15 -5.77 8.71
C GLN A 63 -7.68 -6.15 8.61
N VAL A 64 -6.97 -6.23 9.73
CA VAL A 64 -5.57 -6.73 9.78
C VAL A 64 -5.49 -8.11 9.11
N LEU A 65 -6.34 -9.06 9.52
CA LEU A 65 -6.36 -10.41 8.94
C LEU A 65 -6.54 -10.41 7.42
N ARG A 66 -7.48 -9.60 6.90
CA ARG A 66 -7.75 -9.54 5.46
C ARG A 66 -6.59 -8.93 4.69
N GLN A 67 -6.01 -7.85 5.20
CA GLN A 67 -4.93 -7.16 4.51
C GLN A 67 -3.65 -8.01 4.53
N THR A 68 -3.27 -8.60 5.65
CA THR A 68 -2.10 -9.48 5.70
C THR A 68 -2.27 -10.71 4.79
N LYS A 69 -3.49 -11.25 4.65
CA LYS A 69 -3.77 -12.31 3.67
C LYS A 69 -3.66 -11.82 2.23
N ARG A 70 -4.15 -10.62 1.93
CA ARG A 70 -4.13 -10.01 0.59
C ARG A 70 -2.70 -9.77 0.10
N TYR A 71 -1.81 -9.34 0.98
CA TYR A 71 -0.44 -8.94 0.65
C TYR A 71 0.62 -10.00 1.00
N ARG A 72 0.21 -11.19 1.45
CA ARG A 72 1.13 -12.29 1.76
C ARG A 72 1.92 -12.67 0.51
N SER A 73 3.25 -12.64 0.61
CA SER A 73 4.13 -13.12 -0.47
C SER A 73 3.81 -14.57 -0.80
N THR A 74 3.59 -14.86 -2.08
CA THR A 74 3.40 -16.23 -2.59
C THR A 74 4.63 -17.13 -2.37
N ASP A 75 5.80 -16.53 -2.10
CA ASP A 75 7.07 -17.21 -1.86
C ASP A 75 7.33 -17.55 -0.39
N GLN A 76 6.40 -17.25 0.53
CA GLN A 76 6.51 -17.74 1.91
C GLN A 76 5.89 -19.13 2.01
N PRO A 77 6.67 -20.20 2.29
CA PRO A 77 6.08 -21.48 2.62
C PRO A 77 5.18 -21.26 3.84
N ALA A 78 3.96 -21.81 3.77
CA ALA A 78 3.09 -21.90 4.93
C ALA A 78 3.89 -22.59 6.03
N ALA A 79 4.28 -21.83 7.06
CA ALA A 79 4.81 -22.41 8.28
C ALA A 79 3.68 -23.26 8.84
N ASN A 80 3.76 -24.57 8.59
CA ASN A 80 2.93 -25.58 9.23
C ASN A 80 3.21 -25.52 10.73
N ASP A 81 2.16 -25.31 11.50
CA ASP A 81 2.02 -25.79 12.87
C ASP A 81 0.56 -26.23 13.04
#